data_AF-A0A1N7ESK2-F1
#
_entry.id   AF-A0A1N7ESK2-F1
#
_cell.length_a   1.000
_cell.length_b   1.000
_cell.length_c   1.000
_cell.angle_alpha   90.00
_cell.angle_beta   90.00
_cell.angle_gamma   90.00
#
_symmetry.space_group_name_H-M   'P 1'
#
loop_
_entity.id
_entity.type
_entity.pdbx_description
1 polymer ?
#
loop_
_entity_poly.entity_id
_entity_poly.type
_entity_poly.pdbx_seq_one_letter_code
_entity_poly.pdbx_strand_id
1 'polypeptide(L)'
;MYSGARFAILKVMMKTLLPLALAALIAAPASAACIAEYKAKRDNPLELFYGTAQIGGPCNLAQARAQLRGQLASQGLTLLKVLSVRQQ
;
A
#
# COMPACT_ATOMS: atom_id res chain seq x y z
N MET A 1 61.20 -17.66 18.31
CA MET A 1 60.50 -18.09 17.07
C MET A 1 59.06 -17.59 17.18
N TYR A 2 58.71 -16.41 16.66
CA TYR A 2 58.21 -16.21 15.28
C TYR A 2 57.29 -17.37 14.88
N SER A 3 56.03 -17.19 14.54
CA SER A 3 55.56 -16.25 13.52
C SER A 3 54.06 -16.46 13.31
N GLY A 4 53.33 -15.44 12.88
CA GLY A 4 52.37 -15.71 11.80
C GLY A 4 50.88 -15.52 12.04
N ALA A 5 50.44 -14.64 12.96
CA ALA A 5 49.13 -13.99 12.80
C ALA A 5 49.04 -13.09 11.53
N ARG A 6 50.03 -13.22 10.61
CA ARG A 6 50.25 -12.48 9.37
C ARG A 6 50.28 -13.39 8.12
N PHE A 7 49.81 -14.63 8.20
CA PHE A 7 49.41 -15.44 7.03
C PHE A 7 47.87 -15.41 6.91
N ALA A 8 47.21 -14.30 7.24
CA ALA A 8 46.84 -13.29 6.25
C ALA A 8 46.60 -13.91 4.86
N ILE A 9 45.34 -14.27 4.62
CA ILE A 9 44.62 -13.84 3.41
C ILE A 9 45.09 -14.50 2.08
N LEU A 10 46.20 -15.26 2.06
CA LEU A 10 46.84 -15.79 0.85
C LEU A 10 46.47 -17.23 0.48
N LYS A 11 45.56 -17.89 1.21
CA LYS A 11 44.91 -19.14 0.72
C LYS A 11 43.53 -18.86 0.08
N VAL A 12 43.09 -17.60 0.17
CA VAL A 12 41.90 -17.00 -0.46
C VAL A 12 42.27 -16.36 -1.82
N MET A 13 43.46 -16.66 -2.34
CA MET A 13 44.07 -15.99 -3.51
C MET A 13 44.51 -16.98 -4.60
N MET A 14 43.61 -17.88 -5.03
CA MET A 14 43.77 -18.57 -6.33
C MET A 14 42.54 -18.42 -7.23
N LYS A 15 42.09 -17.16 -7.35
CA LYS A 15 41.94 -16.46 -8.63
C LYS A 15 41.22 -17.23 -9.76
N THR A 16 39.90 -17.33 -9.68
CA THR A 16 39.04 -17.32 -10.87
C THR A 16 37.67 -16.78 -10.48
N LEU A 17 37.24 -15.77 -11.24
CA LEU A 17 35.99 -15.03 -11.07
C LEU A 17 34.78 -15.97 -11.18
N LEU A 18 33.89 -15.98 -10.19
CA LEU A 18 32.50 -16.37 -10.42
C LEU A 18 31.58 -15.64 -9.42
N PRO A 19 30.93 -14.53 -9.82
CA PRO A 19 30.20 -13.67 -8.90
C PRO A 19 28.85 -14.30 -8.53
N LEU A 20 28.56 -14.30 -7.23
CA LEU A 20 27.23 -14.16 -6.60
C LEU A 20 26.02 -14.30 -7.55
N ALA A 21 25.68 -15.54 -7.93
CA ALA A 21 24.52 -15.79 -8.77
C ALA A 21 23.28 -16.16 -7.94
N LEU A 22 22.40 -15.17 -7.82
CA LEU A 22 20.96 -15.31 -8.06
C LEU A 22 20.02 -15.78 -6.93
N ALA A 23 19.93 -14.99 -5.85
CA ALA A 23 18.68 -14.91 -5.08
C ALA A 23 17.74 -13.88 -5.73
N ALA A 24 17.06 -14.25 -6.83
CA ALA A 24 16.03 -13.42 -7.42
C ALA A 24 14.79 -13.41 -6.51
N LEU A 25 14.68 -12.37 -5.65
CA LEU A 25 13.44 -12.09 -4.93
C LEU A 25 12.36 -11.74 -5.96
N ILE A 26 11.42 -12.66 -6.15
CA ILE A 26 10.13 -12.40 -6.78
C ILE A 26 9.36 -11.39 -5.93
N ALA A 27 9.49 -10.10 -6.26
CA ALA A 27 8.63 -9.05 -5.73
C ALA A 27 7.22 -9.26 -6.32
N ALA A 28 6.35 -9.94 -5.58
CA ALA A 28 4.94 -10.00 -5.92
C ALA A 28 4.34 -8.58 -5.81
N PRO A 29 3.43 -8.19 -6.72
CA PRO A 29 2.73 -6.92 -6.57
C PRO A 29 1.89 -6.99 -5.29
N ALA A 30 2.21 -6.15 -4.30
CA ALA A 30 1.36 -5.95 -3.15
C ALA A 30 0.06 -5.31 -3.64
N SER A 31 -1.06 -6.03 -3.54
CA SER A 31 -2.38 -5.48 -3.85
C SER A 31 -2.76 -4.47 -2.76
N ALA A 32 -2.46 -3.20 -3.01
CA ALA A 32 -2.83 -2.10 -2.14
C ALA A 32 -4.37 -1.95 -2.08
N ALA A 33 -4.91 -1.71 -0.88
CA ALA A 33 -6.33 -1.47 -0.69
C ALA A 33 -6.69 -0.09 -1.29
N CYS A 34 -7.83 0.01 -1.97
CA CYS A 34 -8.29 1.31 -2.45
C CYS A 34 -9.06 2.04 -1.35
N ILE A 35 -8.56 3.19 -0.90
CA ILE A 35 -9.19 4.01 0.13
C ILE A 35 -9.79 5.26 -0.50
N ALA A 36 -11.06 5.51 -0.24
CA ALA A 36 -11.75 6.76 -0.58
C ALA A 36 -12.02 7.58 0.67
N GLU A 37 -11.71 8.86 0.59
CA GLU A 37 -11.99 9.85 1.61
C GLU A 37 -13.19 10.69 1.19
N TYR A 38 -14.13 10.94 2.09
CA TYR A 38 -15.41 11.55 1.74
C TYR A 38 -16.00 12.42 2.84
N LYS A 39 -16.95 13.26 2.43
CA LYS A 39 -17.87 14.01 3.29
C LYS A 39 -19.30 13.54 3.05
N ALA A 40 -20.06 13.40 4.12
CA ALA A 40 -21.48 13.06 4.09
C ALA A 40 -22.27 13.93 5.07
N LYS A 41 -23.60 13.91 4.97
CA LYS A 41 -24.50 14.56 5.93
C LYS A 41 -25.62 13.63 6.37
N ARG A 42 -26.18 13.86 7.56
CA ARG A 42 -27.54 13.48 7.91
C ARG A 42 -28.39 14.73 7.93
N ASP A 43 -29.62 14.64 7.45
CA ASP A 43 -30.60 15.72 7.53
C ASP A 43 -31.55 15.46 8.72
N ASN A 44 -31.90 16.52 9.45
CA ASN A 44 -32.88 16.55 10.55
C ASN A 44 -32.60 15.58 11.73
N PRO A 45 -31.72 15.96 12.70
CA PRO A 45 -30.92 17.18 12.75
C PRO A 45 -29.77 17.17 11.73
N LEU A 46 -29.29 18.35 11.33
CA LEU A 46 -28.17 18.46 10.41
C LEU A 46 -26.87 18.02 11.11
N GLU A 47 -26.30 16.92 10.65
CA GLU A 47 -25.01 16.40 11.11
C GLU A 47 -24.06 16.23 9.93
N LEU A 48 -22.79 16.63 10.09
CA LEU A 48 -21.77 16.51 9.06
C LEU A 48 -20.75 15.42 9.43
N PHE A 49 -20.44 14.57 8.46
CA PHE A 49 -19.53 13.45 8.63
C PHE A 49 -18.37 13.55 7.66
N TYR A 50 -17.18 13.22 8.16
CA TYR A 50 -15.99 13.03 7.37
C TYR A 50 -15.45 11.64 7.68
N GLY A 51 -15.07 10.88 6.65
CA GLY A 51 -14.62 9.52 6.85
C GLY A 51 -13.80 8.98 5.69
N THR A 52 -13.32 7.77 5.89
CA THR A 52 -12.65 6.96 4.88
C THR A 52 -13.34 5.61 4.76
N ALA A 53 -13.34 5.02 3.57
CA ALA A 53 -13.85 3.69 3.33
C ALA A 53 -12.99 2.95 2.31
N GLN A 54 -12.90 1.63 2.46
CA GLN A 54 -12.32 0.77 1.44
C GLN A 54 -13.29 0.63 0.28
N ILE A 55 -12.78 0.80 -0.94
CA ILE A 55 -13.51 0.68 -2.19
C ILE A 55 -13.10 -0.63 -2.87
N GLY A 56 -14.09 -1.44 -3.17
CA GLY A 56 -13.91 -2.68 -3.91
C GLY A 56 -13.87 -2.42 -5.42
N GLY A 57 -12.95 -3.08 -6.12
CA GLY A 57 -12.82 -2.99 -7.57
C GLY A 57 -11.86 -1.88 -8.00
N PRO A 58 -12.09 -1.25 -9.18
CA PRO A 58 -11.19 -0.24 -9.72
C PRO A 58 -11.01 0.96 -8.77
N CYS A 59 -9.75 1.35 -8.53
CA CYS A 59 -9.44 2.46 -7.63
C CYS A 59 -9.62 3.82 -8.31
N ASN A 60 -10.88 4.24 -8.48
CA ASN A 60 -11.22 5.51 -9.12
C ASN A 60 -12.43 6.19 -8.48
N LEU A 61 -12.62 7.47 -8.81
CA LEU A 61 -13.69 8.30 -8.27
C LEU A 61 -15.10 7.79 -8.61
N ALA A 62 -15.31 7.20 -9.78
CA ALA A 62 -16.62 6.73 -10.20
C ALA A 62 -17.07 5.55 -9.35
N GLN A 63 -16.19 4.56 -9.18
CA GLN A 63 -16.43 3.39 -8.34
C GLN A 63 -16.64 3.80 -6.87
N ALA A 64 -15.79 4.67 -6.34
CA ALA A 64 -15.92 5.19 -4.98
C ALA A 64 -17.28 5.86 -4.74
N ARG A 65 -17.73 6.73 -5.66
CA ARG A 65 -19.03 7.41 -5.56
C ARG A 65 -20.19 6.43 -5.58
N ALA A 66 -20.16 5.43 -6.46
CA ALA A 66 -21.24 4.46 -6.58
C ALA A 66 -21.38 3.64 -5.30
N GLN A 67 -20.28 3.10 -4.78
CA GLN A 67 -20.29 2.29 -3.56
C GLN A 67 -20.65 3.13 -2.33
N LEU A 68 -20.02 4.30 -2.15
CA LEU A 68 -20.30 5.17 -1.00
C LEU A 68 -21.74 5.64 -0.96
N ARG A 69 -22.38 5.94 -2.10
CA ARG A 69 -23.81 6.31 -2.13
C ARG A 69 -24.69 5.22 -1.55
N GLY A 70 -24.48 3.97 -1.96
CA GLY A 70 -25.26 2.85 -1.44
C GLY A 70 -25.00 2.58 0.05
N GLN A 71 -23.72 2.53 0.43
CA GLN A 71 -23.31 2.27 1.81
C GLN A 71 -23.82 3.35 2.77
N LEU A 72 -23.63 4.62 2.43
CA LEU A 72 -24.05 5.75 3.28
C LEU A 72 -25.57 5.86 3.34
N ALA A 73 -26.29 5.65 2.24
CA ALA A 73 -27.76 5.67 2.24
C ALA A 73 -28.34 4.65 3.23
N SER A 74 -27.75 3.46 3.33
CA SER A 74 -28.17 2.44 4.30
C SER A 74 -28.00 2.87 5.77
N GLN A 75 -27.19 3.89 6.03
CA GLN A 75 -26.92 4.47 7.35
C GLN A 75 -27.70 5.78 7.60
N GLY A 76 -28.61 6.15 6.69
CA GLY A 76 -29.31 7.44 6.72
C GLY A 76 -28.39 8.63 6.44
N LEU A 77 -27.28 8.41 5.73
CA LEU A 77 -26.32 9.43 5.35
C LEU A 77 -26.38 9.71 3.85
N THR A 78 -26.27 10.98 3.48
CA THR A 78 -26.17 11.45 2.10
C THR A 78 -24.72 11.81 1.80
N LEU A 79 -24.14 11.19 0.76
CA LEU A 79 -22.80 11.54 0.27
C LEU A 79 -22.79 12.96 -0.31
N LEU A 80 -21.92 13.82 0.23
CA LEU A 80 -21.73 15.19 -0.27
C LEU A 80 -20.62 15.25 -1.32
N LYS A 81 -19.43 14.71 -0.98
CA LYS A 81 -18.25 14.78 -1.85
C LYS A 81 -17.28 13.65 -1.55
N VAL A 82 -16.72 13.06 -2.60
CA VAL A 82 -15.49 12.26 -2.50
C VAL A 82 -14.32 13.21 -2.69
N LEU A 83 -13.43 13.26 -1.70
CA LEU A 83 -12.30 14.18 -1.64
C LEU A 83 -11.06 13.60 -2.31
N SER A 84 -10.80 12.31 -2.10
CA SER A 84 -9.64 11.61 -2.64
C SER A 84 -9.94 10.12 -2.79
N VAL A 85 -9.25 9.47 -3.72
CA VAL A 85 -9.23 8.02 -3.91
C VAL A 85 -7.79 7.61 -4.18
N ARG A 86 -7.25 6.69 -3.39
CA ARG A 86 -5.83 6.34 -3.39
C ARG A 86 -5.61 4.87 -3.03
N GLN A 87 -4.56 4.28 -3.59
CA GLN A 87 -4.09 2.95 -3.20
C GLN A 87 -3.24 3.09 -1.94
N GLN A 88 -3.55 2.31 -0.90
CA GLN A 88 -2.82 2.28 0.37
C GLN A 88 -2.35 0.88 0.72
#